data_AF-A0A077MBG7-F1
#
_entry.id   AF-A0A077MBG7-F1
#
_cell.length_a   1.000
_cell.length_b   1.000
_cell.length_c   1.000
_cell.angle_alpha   90.00
_cell.angle_beta   90.00
_cell.angle_gamma   90.00
#
_symmetry.space_group_name_H-M   'P 1'
#
loop_
_entity.id
_entity.type
_entity.pdbx_description
1 polymer ?
#
loop_
_entity_poly.entity_id
_entity_poly.type
_entity_poly.pdbx_seq_one_letter_code
_entity_poly.pdbx_strand_id
1 'polypeptide(L)'
;MLIERARQRLGLYQSGQMRATEAQQWAQYRAGDLSAGLSYSGSTNCPACGADGKLEGEDVEAAKHEVEQVSEDDYDSWMELTVGAEYFSCDRCRLVLDSFELVDSAGLPATFEATTDVGDYWEPEYGND
;
A
#
# COMPACT_ATOMS: atom_id res chain seq x y z
N MET A 1 20.33 7.96 -2.70
CA MET A 1 19.36 6.84 -2.80
C MET A 1 18.45 6.84 -1.59
N LEU A 2 17.13 6.84 -1.78
CA LEU A 2 16.12 6.91 -0.71
C LEU A 2 16.17 5.68 0.21
N ILE A 3 16.35 4.49 -0.38
CA ILE A 3 16.45 3.20 0.32
C ILE A 3 17.58 3.20 1.36
N GLU A 4 18.80 3.55 0.96
CA GLU A 4 19.94 3.56 1.88
C GLU A 4 19.78 4.58 3.00
N ARG A 5 19.15 5.73 2.71
CA ARG A 5 18.85 6.74 3.74
C ARG A 5 17.83 6.22 4.76
N ALA A 6 16.79 5.52 4.32
CA ALA A 6 15.81 4.91 5.21
C ALA A 6 16.45 3.84 6.11
N ARG A 7 17.31 2.99 5.53
CA ARG A 7 18.08 1.98 6.27
C ARG A 7 19.00 2.62 7.32
N GLN A 8 19.75 3.65 6.95
CA GLN A 8 20.63 4.38 7.87
C GLN A 8 19.85 5.03 9.02
N ARG A 9 18.71 5.68 8.73
CA ARG A 9 17.87 6.32 9.77
C ARG A 9 17.31 5.30 10.75
N LEU A 10 16.83 4.16 10.25
CA LEU A 10 16.37 3.07 11.11
C LEU A 10 17.51 2.57 12.01
N GLY A 11 18.72 2.40 11.47
CA GLY A 11 19.90 2.00 12.23
C GLY A 11 20.22 2.99 13.36
N LEU A 12 20.22 4.29 13.08
CA LEU A 12 20.45 5.34 14.09
C LEU A 12 19.38 5.35 15.19
N TYR A 13 18.12 5.11 14.82
CA TYR A 13 17.03 5.01 15.80
C TYR A 13 17.24 3.80 16.72
N GLN A 14 17.52 2.62 16.14
CA GLN A 14 17.72 1.38 16.88
C GLN A 14 18.97 1.40 17.77
N SER A 15 20.03 2.10 17.35
CA SER A 15 21.26 2.25 18.14
C SER A 15 21.18 3.35 19.20
N GLY A 16 20.07 4.10 19.27
CA GLY A 16 19.93 5.24 20.18
C GLY A 16 20.83 6.44 19.84
N GLN A 17 21.37 6.48 18.61
CA GLN A 17 22.27 7.54 18.14
C GLN A 17 21.54 8.67 17.40
N MET A 18 20.22 8.52 17.19
CA MET A 18 19.37 9.56 16.63
C MET A 18 19.28 10.77 17.57
N ARG A 19 19.22 11.99 17.03
CA ARG A 19 19.12 13.20 17.85
C ARG A 19 17.79 13.19 18.61
N ALA A 20 17.76 13.77 19.81
CA ALA A 20 16.58 13.73 20.68
C ALA A 20 15.29 14.23 20.00
N THR A 21 15.37 15.32 19.23
CA THR A 21 14.23 15.86 18.46
C THR A 21 13.75 14.90 17.37
N GLU A 22 14.68 14.29 16.64
CA GLU A 22 14.38 13.31 15.60
C GLU A 22 13.80 12.03 16.19
N ALA A 23 14.34 11.56 17.31
CA ALA A 23 13.85 10.38 18.02
C ALA A 23 12.44 10.60 18.60
N GLN A 24 12.13 11.82 19.06
CA GLN A 24 10.80 12.18 19.52
C GLN A 24 9.79 12.19 18.37
N GLN A 25 10.13 12.82 17.24
CA GLN A 25 9.34 12.71 16.01
C GLN A 25 9.24 11.26 15.53
N TRP A 26 10.27 10.45 15.80
CA TRP A 26 10.22 9.03 15.50
C TRP A 26 9.18 8.30 16.35
N ALA A 27 9.18 8.55 17.65
CA ALA A 27 8.26 7.91 18.59
C ALA A 27 6.79 8.34 18.43
N GLN A 28 6.53 9.54 17.89
CA GLN A 28 5.15 10.06 17.71
C GLN A 28 4.43 9.49 16.48
N TYR A 29 5.19 8.86 15.58
CA TYR A 29 4.68 8.28 14.34
C TYR A 29 3.72 7.12 14.61
N ARG A 30 2.62 7.06 13.87
CA ARG A 30 1.62 6.00 13.91
C ARG A 30 1.59 5.23 12.61
N ALA A 31 1.24 3.95 12.68
CA ALA A 31 1.04 3.15 11.49
C ALA A 31 -0.02 3.79 10.58
N GLY A 32 0.29 3.92 9.29
CA GLY A 32 -0.57 4.59 8.31
C GLY A 32 -0.37 6.11 8.17
N ASP A 33 0.44 6.78 9.00
CA ASP A 33 0.74 8.22 8.85
C ASP A 33 1.47 8.54 7.52
N LEU A 34 2.12 7.56 6.88
CA LEU A 34 2.75 7.68 5.56
C LEU A 34 1.87 7.15 4.42
N SER A 35 0.61 6.83 4.67
CA SER A 35 -0.30 6.42 3.58
C SER A 35 -0.56 7.59 2.64
N ALA A 36 -0.58 7.33 1.34
CA ALA A 36 -1.06 8.30 0.35
C ALA A 36 -2.60 8.44 0.38
N GLY A 37 -3.30 7.41 0.86
CA GLY A 37 -4.75 7.40 0.98
C GLY A 37 -5.45 7.12 -0.36
N LEU A 38 -4.78 6.37 -1.25
CA LEU A 38 -5.37 5.96 -2.52
C LEU A 38 -6.41 4.86 -2.31
N SER A 39 -7.31 4.71 -3.29
CA SER A 39 -8.48 3.83 -3.19
C SER A 39 -8.13 2.38 -2.90
N TYR A 40 -7.04 1.88 -3.47
CA TYR A 40 -6.61 0.49 -3.28
C TYR A 40 -5.26 0.40 -2.60
N SER A 41 -5.07 -0.67 -1.83
CA SER A 41 -3.78 -0.95 -1.22
C SER A 41 -3.48 -2.43 -1.09
N GLY A 42 -2.19 -2.75 -1.19
CA GLY A 42 -1.64 -4.08 -1.01
C GLY A 42 -0.42 -4.06 -0.09
N SER A 43 0.12 -5.24 0.22
CA SER A 43 1.32 -5.38 1.04
C SER A 43 2.49 -5.96 0.25
N THR A 44 3.70 -5.52 0.56
CA THR A 44 4.94 -6.05 -0.03
C THR A 44 6.13 -5.87 0.91
N ASN A 45 7.23 -6.59 0.70
CA ASN A 45 8.43 -6.44 1.52
C ASN A 45 9.17 -5.14 1.19
N CYS A 46 9.47 -4.37 2.24
CA CYS A 46 10.22 -3.12 2.11
C CYS A 46 11.67 -3.37 1.64
N PRO A 47 12.13 -2.73 0.55
CA PRO A 47 13.47 -2.95 0.02
C PRO A 47 14.58 -2.39 0.92
N ALA A 48 14.25 -1.49 1.85
CA ALA A 48 15.23 -0.93 2.78
C ALA A 48 15.48 -1.81 4.02
N CYS A 49 14.42 -2.39 4.60
CA CYS A 49 14.48 -3.03 5.91
C CYS A 49 13.84 -4.42 6.00
N GLY A 50 13.24 -4.92 4.91
CA GLY A 50 12.64 -6.25 4.82
C GLY A 50 11.30 -6.44 5.54
N ALA A 51 10.84 -5.45 6.33
CA ALA A 51 9.51 -5.48 6.95
C ALA A 51 8.41 -5.23 5.92
N ASP A 52 7.15 -5.48 6.33
CA ASP A 52 6.00 -5.18 5.50
C ASP A 52 5.92 -3.67 5.21
N GLY A 53 5.61 -3.35 3.96
CA GLY A 53 5.26 -2.02 3.50
C GLY A 53 3.97 -2.09 2.71
N LYS A 54 3.39 -0.92 2.50
CA LYS A 54 2.10 -0.72 1.84
C LYS A 54 2.35 -0.22 0.42
N LEU A 55 1.77 -0.90 -0.57
CA LEU A 55 1.59 -0.39 -1.93
C LEU A 55 0.22 0.25 -2.01
N GLU A 56 0.10 1.35 -2.73
CA GLU A 56 -1.15 2.07 -2.96
C GLU A 56 -1.25 2.45 -4.45
N GLY A 57 -2.48 2.49 -4.97
CA GLY A 57 -2.77 2.82 -6.37
C GLY A 57 -4.25 3.10 -6.61
N GLU A 58 -4.55 3.73 -7.75
CA GLU A 58 -5.90 4.04 -8.22
C GLU A 58 -6.24 3.26 -9.50
N ASP A 59 -5.26 3.10 -10.39
CA ASP A 59 -5.47 2.53 -11.72
C ASP A 59 -5.66 1.01 -11.68
N VAL A 60 -6.88 0.53 -11.94
CA VAL A 60 -7.21 -0.88 -12.08
C VAL A 60 -6.85 -1.36 -13.50
N GLU A 61 -5.87 -2.23 -13.62
CA GLU A 61 -5.43 -2.81 -14.90
C GLU A 61 -6.27 -4.01 -15.33
N ALA A 62 -6.74 -4.80 -14.35
CA ALA A 62 -7.62 -5.93 -14.58
C ALA A 62 -8.59 -6.10 -13.42
N ALA A 63 -9.80 -6.58 -13.73
CA ALA A 63 -10.80 -6.91 -12.73
C ALA A 63 -11.48 -8.22 -13.09
N LYS A 64 -11.74 -9.04 -12.08
CA LYS A 64 -12.45 -10.32 -12.20
C LYS A 64 -13.56 -10.36 -11.18
N HIS A 65 -14.78 -10.63 -11.64
CA HIS A 65 -15.92 -10.86 -10.77
C HIS A 65 -15.92 -12.33 -10.33
N GLU A 66 -15.90 -12.55 -9.02
CA GLU A 66 -16.01 -13.86 -8.40
C GLU A 66 -17.35 -14.01 -7.68
N VAL A 67 -17.90 -15.22 -7.74
CA VAL A 67 -19.13 -15.61 -7.05
C VAL A 67 -18.92 -16.98 -6.42
N GLU A 68 -19.15 -17.09 -5.13
CA GLU A 68 -19.07 -18.34 -4.38
C GLU A 68 -20.42 -18.67 -3.74
N GLN A 69 -20.90 -19.89 -3.94
CA GLN A 69 -22.10 -20.38 -3.27
C GLN A 69 -21.74 -20.81 -1.83
N VAL A 70 -22.13 -20.00 -0.85
CA VAL A 70 -21.89 -20.28 0.58
C VAL A 70 -22.98 -21.17 1.20
N SER A 71 -24.20 -21.15 0.65
CA SER A 71 -25.26 -22.11 0.99
C SER A 71 -26.28 -22.30 -0.15
N GLU A 72 -27.29 -23.16 0.01
CA GLU A 72 -28.27 -23.50 -1.05
C GLU A 72 -28.89 -22.25 -1.69
N ASP A 73 -29.21 -21.23 -0.89
CA ASP A 73 -29.85 -19.99 -1.31
C ASP A 73 -28.97 -18.74 -1.08
N ASP A 74 -27.67 -18.89 -0.79
CA ASP A 74 -26.78 -17.79 -0.42
C ASP A 74 -25.48 -17.79 -1.22
N TYR A 75 -25.09 -16.59 -1.69
CA TYR A 75 -23.94 -16.38 -2.58
C TYR A 75 -23.16 -15.15 -2.15
N ASP A 76 -21.87 -15.33 -1.93
CA ASP A 76 -20.92 -14.25 -1.76
C ASP A 76 -20.37 -13.85 -3.13
N SER A 77 -20.07 -12.56 -3.30
CA SER A 77 -19.68 -12.00 -4.58
C SER A 77 -18.75 -10.82 -4.38
N TRP A 78 -17.56 -10.86 -4.99
CA TRP A 78 -16.54 -9.81 -4.87
C TRP A 78 -15.81 -9.59 -6.20
N MET A 79 -15.05 -8.49 -6.28
CA MET A 79 -14.14 -8.22 -7.37
C MET A 79 -12.70 -8.48 -6.91
N GLU A 80 -11.96 -9.29 -7.66
CA GLU A 80 -10.51 -9.35 -7.59
C GLU A 80 -9.92 -8.35 -8.58
N LEU A 81 -9.03 -7.48 -8.11
CA LEU A 81 -8.46 -6.37 -8.87
C LEU A 81 -6.94 -6.51 -8.94
N THR A 82 -6.39 -6.37 -10.14
CA THR A 82 -4.96 -6.09 -10.34
C THR A 82 -4.80 -4.58 -10.51
N VAL A 83 -4.13 -3.94 -9.57
CA VAL A 83 -4.00 -2.47 -9.49
C VAL A 83 -2.55 -2.06 -9.72
N GLY A 84 -2.34 -1.00 -10.51
CA GLY A 84 -1.03 -0.38 -10.71
C GLY A 84 -0.47 0.22 -9.42
N ALA A 85 0.80 -0.04 -9.13
CA ALA A 85 1.47 0.49 -7.94
C ALA A 85 2.02 1.91 -8.19
N GLU A 86 1.43 2.90 -7.54
CA GLU A 86 1.82 4.32 -7.71
C GLU A 86 2.62 4.86 -6.52
N TYR A 87 2.42 4.25 -5.35
CA TYR A 87 2.98 4.72 -4.10
C TYR A 87 3.41 3.56 -3.21
N PHE A 88 4.53 3.71 -2.51
CA PHE A 88 4.96 2.78 -1.47
C PHE A 88 5.33 3.52 -0.19
N SER A 89 4.89 2.98 0.95
CA SER A 89 5.35 3.41 2.28
C SER A 89 5.73 2.26 3.20
N CYS A 90 6.67 2.50 4.11
CA CYS A 90 7.02 1.54 5.16
C CYS A 90 7.07 2.23 6.52
N ASP A 91 6.15 1.84 7.42
CA ASP A 91 6.04 2.38 8.77
C ASP A 91 7.29 2.13 9.63
N ARG A 92 8.02 1.02 9.35
CA ARG A 92 9.20 0.64 10.14
C ARG A 92 10.40 1.55 9.88
N CYS A 93 10.77 1.74 8.62
CA CYS A 93 11.98 2.50 8.24
C CYS A 93 11.68 3.89 7.66
N ARG A 94 10.41 4.23 7.45
CA ARG A 94 9.92 5.48 6.85
C ARG A 94 10.40 5.73 5.44
N LEU A 95 10.63 4.65 4.69
CA LEU A 95 10.81 4.77 3.25
C LEU A 95 9.46 5.16 2.66
N VAL A 96 9.48 6.20 1.83
CA VAL A 96 8.39 6.60 0.94
C VAL A 96 8.95 6.65 -0.47
N LEU A 97 8.22 6.04 -1.40
CA LEU A 97 8.43 6.15 -2.85
C LEU A 97 7.10 6.67 -3.40
N ASP A 98 7.09 7.91 -3.88
CA ASP A 98 5.88 8.67 -4.16
C ASP A 98 5.56 8.78 -5.66
N SER A 99 6.14 7.89 -6.47
CA SER A 99 5.79 7.74 -7.88
C SER A 99 6.04 6.31 -8.35
N PHE A 100 5.36 5.94 -9.44
CA PHE A 100 5.57 4.67 -10.14
C PHE A 100 7.05 4.44 -10.49
N GLU A 101 7.76 5.44 -11.01
CA GLU A 101 9.18 5.29 -11.38
C GLU A 101 10.08 5.01 -10.18
N LEU A 102 9.73 5.54 -9.00
CA LEU A 102 10.46 5.26 -7.76
C LEU A 102 10.15 3.85 -7.23
N VAL A 103 8.90 3.40 -7.35
CA VAL A 103 8.48 2.04 -7.03
C VAL A 103 9.19 1.03 -7.93
N ASP A 104 9.12 1.22 -9.25
CA ASP A 104 9.76 0.35 -10.26
C ASP A 104 11.29 0.33 -10.11
N SER A 105 11.93 1.49 -9.97
CA SER A 105 13.38 1.56 -9.77
C SER A 105 13.86 0.96 -8.44
N ALA A 106 12.98 0.80 -7.46
CA ALA A 106 13.26 0.09 -6.21
C ALA A 106 13.13 -1.44 -6.33
N GLY A 107 12.70 -1.95 -7.49
CA GLY A 107 12.47 -3.38 -7.74
C GLY A 107 11.24 -3.91 -7.02
N LEU A 108 10.29 -3.03 -6.67
CA LEU A 108 8.99 -3.44 -6.12
C LEU A 108 8.05 -3.87 -7.25
N PRO A 109 7.00 -4.66 -6.94
CA PRO A 109 5.98 -5.02 -7.93
C PRO A 109 5.35 -3.78 -8.57
N ALA A 110 5.24 -3.77 -9.89
CA ALA A 110 4.56 -2.71 -10.65
C ALA A 110 3.03 -2.76 -10.48
N THR A 111 2.49 -3.90 -10.05
CA THR A 111 1.08 -4.10 -9.72
C THR A 111 0.92 -4.88 -8.42
N PHE A 112 -0.25 -4.80 -7.82
CA PHE A 112 -0.64 -5.59 -6.66
C PHE A 112 -2.11 -6.02 -6.73
N GLU A 113 -2.45 -7.08 -6.01
CA GLU A 113 -3.82 -7.57 -5.92
C GLU A 113 -4.59 -6.87 -4.79
N ALA A 114 -5.83 -6.52 -5.06
CA ALA A 114 -6.80 -6.00 -4.09
C ALA A 114 -8.17 -6.64 -4.30
N THR A 115 -9.00 -6.66 -3.26
CA THR A 115 -10.38 -7.13 -3.34
C THR A 115 -11.34 -6.04 -2.93
N THR A 116 -12.45 -5.90 -3.62
CA THR A 116 -13.52 -4.96 -3.26
C THR A 116 -14.89 -5.60 -3.47
N ASP A 117 -15.92 -5.04 -2.84
CA ASP A 117 -17.29 -5.46 -3.07
C ASP A 117 -17.74 -5.10 -4.49
N VAL A 118 -18.59 -5.95 -5.08
CA VAL A 118 -19.11 -5.72 -6.44
C VAL A 118 -19.84 -4.39 -6.56
N GLY A 119 -20.58 -3.99 -5.52
CA GLY A 119 -21.29 -2.71 -5.49
C GLY A 119 -20.36 -1.50 -5.52
N ASP A 120 -19.22 -1.59 -4.83
CA ASP A 120 -18.24 -0.49 -4.74
C ASP A 120 -17.43 -0.34 -6.03
N TYR A 121 -17.17 -1.44 -6.75
CA TYR A 121 -16.48 -1.38 -8.04
C TYR A 121 -17.36 -0.82 -9.18
N TRP A 122 -18.65 -1.20 -9.19
CA TRP A 122 -19.55 -0.90 -10.30
C TRP A 122 -20.42 0.34 -10.09
N GLU A 123 -20.07 1.25 -9.16
CA GLU A 123 -20.91 2.40 -8.74
C GLU A 123 -21.92 2.78 -9.82
N PRO A 124 -23.22 2.48 -9.64
CA PRO A 124 -24.19 2.77 -10.68
C PRO A 124 -24.13 4.27 -10.95
N GLU A 125 -23.80 4.65 -12.18
CA GLU A 125 -24.22 5.94 -12.71
C GLU A 125 -25.74 5.93 -12.58
N TYR A 126 -26.27 6.44 -11.45
CA TYR A 126 -27.67 6.79 -11.33
C TYR A 126 -27.91 7.93 -12.30
N GLY A 127 -28.04 7.57 -13.58
CA GLY A 127 -28.57 8.40 -14.63
C GLY A 127 -29.97 8.77 -14.19
N ASN A 128 -30.13 10.06 -13.89
CA ASN A 128 -31.43 10.68 -13.73
C ASN A 128 -32.32 10.27 -14.92
N ASP A 129 -33.44 9.59 -14.64
CA ASP A 129 -34.62 9.61 -15.51
C ASP A 129 -35.46 10.85 -15.18
#